data_AF-A0A1Z5YTC5-F1
#
_entry.id   AF-A0A1Z5YTC5-F1
#
_cell.length_a   1.000
_cell.length_b   1.000
_cell.length_c   1.000
_cell.angle_alpha   90.00
_cell.angle_beta   90.00
_cell.angle_gamma   90.00
#
_symmetry.space_group_name_H-M   'P 1'
#
loop_
_entity.id
_entity.type
_entity.pdbx_description
1 polymer ?
#
loop_
_entity_poly.entity_id
_entity_poly.type
_entity_poly.pdbx_seq_one_letter_code
_entity_poly.pdbx_strand_id
1 'polypeptide(L)'
;MSNDKSAVKAQTVSVLDDPRVTKNSDGSVTVALSYPAKIFKDEDPLTSVTLNRLRGRGMAAAMDATGQGSQVAQMLLASAGMIGPKGDAFLDAVDADDFLFLGEVVGSFLGNGRKTGR
;
A
#
# COMPACT_ATOMS: atom_id res chain seq x y z
N MET A 1 31.38 -38.18 -1.45
CA MET A 1 30.80 -37.21 -2.41
C MET A 1 29.72 -36.43 -1.69
N SER A 2 30.06 -35.25 -1.17
CA SER A 2 29.12 -34.38 -0.45
C SER A 2 28.52 -33.38 -1.44
N ASN A 3 27.22 -33.52 -1.72
CA ASN A 3 26.47 -32.53 -2.49
C ASN A 3 26.04 -31.41 -1.54
N ASP A 4 26.83 -30.34 -1.49
CA ASP A 4 26.43 -29.08 -0.89
C ASP A 4 25.45 -28.37 -1.82
N LYS A 5 24.16 -28.63 -1.62
CA LYS A 5 23.10 -27.80 -2.20
C LYS A 5 22.99 -26.53 -1.35
N SER A 6 23.88 -25.58 -1.62
CA SER A 6 23.70 -24.18 -1.23
C SER A 6 22.42 -23.66 -1.89
N ALA A 7 21.30 -23.75 -1.17
CA ALA A 7 20.06 -23.11 -1.54
C ALA A 7 20.25 -21.61 -1.40
N VAL A 8 20.54 -20.92 -2.51
CA VAL A 8 20.44 -19.47 -2.60
C VAL A 8 18.98 -19.11 -2.33
N LYS A 9 18.65 -18.79 -1.08
CA LYS A 9 17.37 -18.15 -0.76
C LYS A 9 17.42 -16.78 -1.43
N ALA A 10 16.67 -16.60 -2.51
CA ALA A 10 16.43 -15.27 -3.06
C ALA A 10 15.94 -14.39 -1.90
N GLN A 11 16.75 -13.39 -1.55
CA GLN A 11 16.39 -12.43 -0.52
C GLN A 11 15.23 -11.62 -1.10
N THR A 12 14.02 -11.83 -0.57
CA THR A 12 12.85 -11.05 -0.96
C THR A 12 13.15 -9.60 -0.62
N VAL A 13 13.44 -8.78 -1.63
CA VAL A 13 13.57 -7.34 -1.46
C VAL A 13 12.22 -6.84 -0.98
N SER A 14 12.19 -6.16 0.18
CA SER A 14 10.94 -5.63 0.69
C SER A 14 10.48 -4.49 -0.20
N VAL A 15 9.18 -4.41 -0.50
CA VAL A 15 8.56 -3.20 -1.09
C VAL A 15 8.91 -1.94 -0.31
N LEU A 16 9.18 -2.07 1.00
CA LEU A 16 9.54 -0.96 1.87
C LEU A 16 10.99 -0.50 1.71
N ASP A 17 11.80 -1.15 0.88
CA ASP A 17 13.18 -0.76 0.60
C ASP A 17 13.33 -0.05 -0.76
N ASP A 18 12.21 0.20 -1.47
CA ASP A 18 12.15 1.01 -2.69
C ASP A 18 12.50 2.50 -2.37
N PRO A 19 13.27 3.19 -3.23
CA PRO A 19 13.70 4.58 -2.99
C PRO A 19 12.55 5.60 -2.92
N ARG A 20 11.36 5.28 -3.43
CA ARG A 20 10.15 6.10 -3.28
C ARG A 20 9.60 6.09 -1.85
N VAL A 21 10.04 5.15 -1.02
CA VAL A 21 9.48 4.87 0.30
C VAL A 21 10.29 5.54 1.40
N THR A 22 9.63 6.39 2.18
CA THR A 22 10.15 6.94 3.44
C THR A 22 9.40 6.31 4.62
N LYS A 23 10.13 5.63 5.51
CA LYS A 23 9.59 5.06 6.75
C LYS A 23 9.57 6.14 7.83
N ASN A 24 8.40 6.45 8.38
CA ASN A 24 8.23 7.50 9.38
C ASN A 24 8.35 6.95 10.81
N SER A 25 8.67 7.80 11.79
CA SER A 25 8.88 7.41 13.19
C SER A 25 7.60 6.93 13.90
N ASP A 26 6.43 7.31 13.40
CA ASP A 26 5.12 6.88 13.92
C ASP A 26 4.65 5.53 13.33
N GLY A 27 5.47 4.91 12.47
CA GLY A 27 5.15 3.66 11.79
C GLY A 27 4.25 3.80 10.57
N SER A 28 3.97 5.04 10.13
CA SER A 28 3.44 5.30 8.79
C SER A 28 4.55 5.24 7.73
N VAL A 29 4.15 5.20 6.47
CA VAL A 29 5.05 5.15 5.32
C VAL A 29 4.63 6.22 4.33
N THR A 30 5.53 7.10 3.92
CA THR A 30 5.29 8.07 2.85
C THR A 30 5.88 7.55 1.55
N VAL A 31 5.08 7.54 0.49
CA VAL A 31 5.46 7.07 -0.83
C VAL A 31 5.42 8.23 -1.80
N ALA A 32 6.54 8.52 -2.46
CA ALA A 32 6.58 9.44 -3.59
C ALA A 32 5.89 8.82 -4.80
N LEU A 33 4.99 9.57 -5.44
CA LEU A 33 4.32 9.15 -6.67
C LEU A 33 5.23 9.38 -7.86
N SER A 34 5.27 8.41 -8.76
CA SER A 34 6.02 8.50 -10.01
C SER A 34 5.35 9.49 -10.96
N TYR A 35 4.01 9.54 -10.90
CA TYR A 35 3.18 10.49 -11.63
C TYR A 35 2.32 11.30 -10.64
N PRO A 36 2.46 12.64 -10.61
CA PRO A 36 1.65 13.46 -9.72
C PRO A 36 0.14 13.34 -10.01
N ALA A 37 -0.66 13.04 -8.99
CA ALA A 37 -2.11 12.84 -9.11
C ALA A 37 -2.88 14.15 -8.88
N LYS A 38 -3.55 14.67 -9.90
CA LYS A 38 -4.38 15.88 -9.82
C LYS A 38 -5.81 15.51 -9.43
N ILE A 39 -6.12 15.60 -8.13
CA ILE A 39 -7.42 15.19 -7.58
C ILE A 39 -8.49 16.29 -7.73
N PHE A 40 -8.10 17.56 -7.52
CA PHE A 40 -8.98 18.72 -7.66
C PHE A 40 -8.35 19.76 -8.59
N LYS A 41 -9.19 20.42 -9.39
CA LYS A 41 -8.75 21.39 -10.40
C LYS A 41 -7.92 22.54 -9.80
N ASP A 42 -8.33 23.01 -8.63
CA ASP A 42 -7.77 24.20 -7.98
C ASP A 42 -6.70 23.90 -6.92
N GLU A 43 -6.33 22.63 -6.72
CA GLU A 43 -5.29 22.22 -5.76
C GLU A 43 -4.04 21.72 -6.47
N ASP A 44 -2.86 21.89 -5.87
CA ASP A 44 -1.63 21.33 -6.44
C ASP A 44 -1.71 19.80 -6.58
N PRO A 45 -1.11 19.21 -7.63
CA PRO A 45 -1.05 17.77 -7.78
C PRO A 45 -0.41 17.11 -6.55
N LEU A 46 -0.98 16.00 -6.11
CA LEU A 46 -0.39 15.18 -5.07
C LEU A 46 0.87 14.50 -5.64
N THR A 47 2.01 14.71 -4.99
CA THR A 47 3.30 14.11 -5.39
C THR A 47 3.74 12.99 -4.46
N SER A 48 3.05 12.80 -3.34
CA SER A 48 3.32 11.73 -2.38
C SER A 48 2.08 11.38 -1.56
N VAL A 49 1.97 10.12 -1.13
CA VAL A 49 0.89 9.63 -0.27
C VAL A 49 1.48 9.11 1.04
N THR A 50 0.95 9.56 2.17
CA THR A 50 1.29 8.96 3.49
C THR A 50 0.28 7.90 3.85
N LEU A 51 0.77 6.68 4.03
CA LEU A 51 0.02 5.47 4.35
C LEU A 51 0.19 5.14 5.84
N ASN A 52 -0.91 5.19 6.57
CA ASN A 52 -0.98 4.83 7.99
C ASN A 52 -1.26 3.35 8.16
N ARG A 53 -0.86 2.78 9.30
CA ARG A 53 -1.21 1.40 9.63
C ARG A 53 -2.73 1.21 9.62
N LEU A 54 -3.18 0.14 8.97
CA LEU A 54 -4.59 -0.20 8.87
C LEU A 54 -5.22 -0.42 10.24
N ARG A 55 -6.38 0.21 10.45
CA ARG A 55 -7.20 0.04 11.65
C ARG A 55 -8.37 -0.91 11.35
N GLY A 56 -8.96 -1.48 12.40
CA GLY A 56 -10.01 -2.48 12.27
C GLY A 56 -11.18 -2.06 11.37
N ARG A 57 -11.60 -0.79 11.40
CA ARG A 57 -12.66 -0.27 10.52
C ARG A 57 -12.27 -0.33 9.04
N GLY A 58 -11.05 0.06 8.69
CA GLY A 58 -10.55 0.00 7.33
C GLY A 58 -10.45 -1.44 6.82
N MET A 59 -10.04 -2.36 7.70
CA MET A 59 -10.01 -3.79 7.37
C MET A 59 -11.40 -4.39 7.19
N ALA A 60 -12.37 -4.03 8.04
CA ALA A 60 -13.75 -4.49 7.87
C ALA A 60 -14.31 -4.02 6.52
N ALA A 61 -14.14 -2.74 6.17
CA ALA A 61 -14.56 -2.20 4.88
C ALA A 61 -13.88 -2.91 3.69
N ALA A 62 -12.59 -3.22 3.81
CA ALA A 62 -11.90 -4.02 2.80
C ALA A 62 -12.43 -5.45 2.71
N MET A 63 -12.73 -6.12 3.83
CA MET A 63 -13.27 -7.48 3.83
C MET A 63 -14.69 -7.56 3.25
N ASP A 64 -15.49 -6.51 3.45
CA ASP A 64 -16.85 -6.41 2.88
C ASP A 64 -16.84 -6.04 1.39
N ALA A 65 -15.71 -5.57 0.86
CA ALA A 65 -15.57 -5.22 -0.55
C ALA A 65 -15.51 -6.47 -1.46
N THR A 66 -16.23 -6.41 -2.57
CA THR A 66 -16.30 -7.52 -3.53
C THR A 66 -15.15 -7.44 -4.53
N GLY A 67 -14.29 -8.46 -4.53
CA GLY A 67 -13.18 -8.62 -5.48
C GLY A 67 -11.86 -8.00 -5.01
N GLN A 68 -10.74 -8.64 -5.36
CA GLN A 68 -9.42 -8.30 -4.84
C GLN A 68 -9.00 -6.84 -5.12
N GLY A 69 -9.31 -6.30 -6.31
CA GLY A 69 -9.04 -4.90 -6.64
C GLY A 69 -9.75 -3.93 -5.70
N SER A 70 -11.04 -4.17 -5.45
CA SER A 70 -11.85 -3.37 -4.51
C SER A 70 -11.32 -3.48 -3.08
N GLN A 71 -10.87 -4.67 -2.65
CA GLN A 71 -10.27 -4.86 -1.32
C GLN A 71 -9.00 -4.04 -1.16
N VAL A 72 -8.10 -4.08 -2.16
CA VAL A 72 -6.86 -3.29 -2.15
C VAL A 72 -7.17 -1.80 -2.15
N ALA A 73 -8.10 -1.34 -2.98
CA ALA A 73 -8.52 0.05 -3.00
C ALA A 73 -9.05 0.51 -1.63
N GLN A 74 -9.90 -0.28 -0.96
CA GLN A 74 -10.40 0.06 0.37
C GLN A 74 -9.30 0.10 1.44
N MET A 75 -8.36 -0.84 1.41
CA MET A 75 -7.20 -0.79 2.29
C MET A 75 -6.36 0.46 2.03
N LEU A 76 -6.09 0.77 0.76
CA LEU A 76 -5.33 1.95 0.37
C LEU A 76 -5.98 3.24 0.87
N LEU A 77 -7.25 3.45 0.56
CA LEU A 77 -8.02 4.61 0.97
C LEU A 77 -8.09 4.75 2.50
N ALA A 78 -8.33 3.65 3.22
CA ALA A 78 -8.35 3.64 4.68
C ALA A 78 -6.97 3.96 5.28
N SER A 79 -5.90 3.46 4.68
CA SER A 79 -4.51 3.73 5.10
C SER A 79 -4.11 5.18 4.83
N ALA A 80 -4.48 5.73 3.68
CA ALA A 80 -4.23 7.12 3.29
C ALA A 80 -5.15 8.12 4.02
N GLY A 81 -6.16 7.65 4.74
CA GLY A 81 -7.17 8.52 5.37
C GLY A 81 -8.06 9.25 4.37
N MET A 82 -8.16 8.74 3.13
CA MET A 82 -8.94 9.32 2.04
C MET A 82 -10.26 8.55 1.92
N ILE A 83 -11.31 9.04 2.58
CA ILE A 83 -12.64 8.41 2.55
C ILE A 83 -13.61 9.31 1.80
N GLY A 84 -14.56 8.71 1.06
CA GLY A 84 -15.61 9.44 0.34
C GLY A 84 -15.08 10.10 -0.95
N PRO A 85 -15.63 11.27 -1.35
CA PRO A 85 -15.36 11.84 -2.68
C PRO A 85 -13.89 12.09 -2.99
N LYS A 86 -13.07 12.41 -1.98
CA LYS A 86 -11.63 12.60 -2.16
C LYS A 86 -10.91 11.28 -2.45
N GLY A 87 -11.36 10.18 -1.85
CA GLY A 87 -10.82 8.84 -2.13
C GLY A 87 -11.17 8.38 -3.54
N ASP A 88 -12.41 8.58 -3.97
CA ASP A 88 -12.84 8.23 -5.32
C ASP A 88 -12.04 9.03 -6.36
N ALA A 89 -11.94 10.35 -6.18
CA ALA A 89 -11.15 11.21 -7.06
C ALA A 89 -9.64 10.87 -7.03
N PHE A 90 -9.11 10.37 -5.92
CA PHE A 90 -7.74 9.87 -5.86
C PHE A 90 -7.57 8.60 -6.71
N LEU A 91 -8.49 7.63 -6.59
CA LEU A 91 -8.45 6.40 -7.38
C LEU A 91 -8.60 6.66 -8.88
N ASP A 92 -9.37 7.67 -9.27
CA ASP A 92 -9.52 8.09 -10.67
C ASP A 92 -8.26 8.79 -11.23
N ALA A 93 -7.49 9.46 -10.36
CA ALA A 93 -6.37 10.31 -10.76
C ALA A 93 -5.00 9.64 -10.63
N VAL A 94 -4.86 8.62 -9.77
CA VAL A 94 -3.58 7.95 -9.53
C VAL A 94 -3.23 7.05 -10.72
N ASP A 95 -1.95 7.06 -11.11
CA ASP A 95 -1.46 6.15 -12.15
C ASP A 95 -1.56 4.69 -11.71
N ALA A 96 -1.74 3.78 -12.67
CA ALA A 96 -1.89 2.36 -12.39
C ALA A 96 -0.64 1.74 -11.73
N ASP A 97 0.56 2.16 -12.10
CA ASP A 97 1.81 1.68 -11.47
C ASP A 97 1.88 2.12 -10.01
N ASP A 98 1.61 3.41 -9.76
CA ASP A 98 1.59 3.96 -8.42
C ASP A 98 0.47 3.31 -7.56
N PHE A 99 -0.72 3.03 -8.12
CA PHE A 99 -1.78 2.30 -7.41
C PHE A 99 -1.35 0.90 -6.97
N LEU A 100 -0.76 0.12 -7.87
CA LEU A 100 -0.30 -1.24 -7.57
C LEU A 100 0.81 -1.22 -6.51
N PHE A 101 1.75 -0.29 -6.65
CA PHE A 101 2.84 -0.12 -5.70
C PHE A 101 2.33 0.29 -4.31
N LEU A 102 1.44 1.27 -4.24
CA LEU A 102 0.79 1.67 -2.98
C LEU A 102 0.01 0.50 -2.36
N GLY A 103 -0.66 -0.32 -3.17
CA GLY A 103 -1.35 -1.52 -2.72
C GLY A 103 -0.41 -2.54 -2.06
N GLU A 104 0.77 -2.75 -2.64
CA GLU A 104 1.80 -3.61 -2.06
C GLU A 104 2.37 -3.05 -0.75
N VAL A 105 2.66 -1.74 -0.70
CA VAL A 105 3.10 -1.04 0.51
C VAL A 105 2.05 -1.17 1.63
N VAL A 106 0.77 -0.97 1.33
CA VAL A 106 -0.31 -1.11 2.31
C VAL A 106 -0.45 -2.57 2.78
N GLY A 107 -0.31 -3.54 1.87
CA GLY A 107 -0.31 -4.96 2.21
C GLY A 107 0.78 -5.35 3.21
N SER A 108 1.94 -4.67 3.18
CA SER A 108 3.03 -4.91 4.13
C SER A 108 2.63 -4.68 5.60
N PHE A 109 1.63 -3.83 5.87
CA PHE A 109 1.15 -3.57 7.23
C PHE A 109 0.41 -4.75 7.86
N LEU A 110 -0.09 -5.69 7.05
CA LEU A 110 -0.82 -6.87 7.53
C LEU A 110 0.10 -7.94 8.11
N GLY A 111 1.42 -7.80 7.92
CA GLY A 111 2.41 -8.77 8.34
C GLY A 111 2.36 -10.06 7.52
N ASN A 112 3.53 -10.62 7.20
CA ASN A 112 3.61 -11.97 6.66
C ASN A 112 3.21 -12.98 7.74
N GLY A 113 1.91 -13.31 7.81
CA GLY A 113 1.42 -14.46 8.55
C GLY A 113 0.05 -14.23 9.17
N ARG A 114 -0.94 -15.00 8.69
CA ARG A 114 -1.86 -15.66 9.63
C ARG A 114 -0.96 -16.30 10.67
N LYS A 115 -0.97 -15.82 11.91
CA LYS A 115 -0.64 -16.72 13.02
C LYS A 115 -1.72 -17.79 12.96
N THR A 116 -1.45 -18.87 12.24
CA THR A 116 -2.26 -20.07 12.31
C THR A 116 -2.30 -20.41 13.79
N GLY A 117 -3.44 -20.15 14.44
CA GLY A 117 -3.66 -20.61 15.80
C GLY A 117 -3.44 -22.11 15.79
N ARG A 118 -2.33 -22.52 16.40
CA ARG A 118 -2.05 -23.84 16.91
C ARG A 118 -1.64 -23.65 18.35
#